data_AF-A0A7V8IJG6-F1
#
_entry.id   AF-A0A7V8IJG6-F1
#
_cell.length_a   1.000
_cell.length_b   1.000
_cell.length_c   1.000
_cell.angle_alpha   90.00
_cell.angle_beta   90.00
_cell.angle_gamma   90.00
#
_symmetry.space_group_name_H-M   'P 1'
#
loop_
_entity.id
_entity.type
_entity.pdbx_description
1 polymer ?
#
loop_
_entity_poly.entity_id
_entity_poly.type
_entity_poly.pdbx_seq_one_letter_code
_entity_poly.pdbx_strand_id
1 'polypeptide(L)' 'MATGNNNSKSTKKGIRFPHELIDEIDASVAREKVDNPNANFSAWVLDACGRKLEAEKDDKSKP' A
#
# COMPACT_ATOMS: atom_id res chain seq x y z
N MET A 1 -26.71 13.02 -4.11
CA MET A 1 -25.59 13.47 -4.97
C MET A 1 -24.43 12.51 -4.72
N ALA A 2 -23.93 11.81 -5.75
CA ALA A 2 -22.81 10.90 -5.60
C ALA A 2 -21.51 11.70 -5.49
N THR A 3 -20.99 11.86 -4.28
CA THR A 3 -19.69 12.49 -4.03
C THR A 3 -18.62 11.61 -4.67
N GLY A 4 -17.99 12.10 -5.74
CA GLY A 4 -17.11 11.38 -6.68
C GLY A 4 -15.81 10.79 -6.13
N ASN A 5 -15.75 10.45 -4.85
CA ASN A 5 -14.57 9.91 -4.16
C ASN A 5 -14.84 8.58 -3.43
N ASN A 6 -16.05 8.03 -3.54
CA ASN A 6 -16.45 6.76 -2.96
C ASN A 6 -16.94 5.83 -4.09
N ASN A 7 -16.11 4.87 -4.50
CA ASN A 7 -16.61 3.67 -5.15
C ASN A 7 -16.92 2.67 -4.02
N SER A 8 -17.97 1.87 -4.13
CA SER A 8 -18.48 0.95 -3.09
C SER A 8 -17.43 0.03 -2.43
N LYS A 9 -16.21 -0.05 -2.97
CA LYS A 9 -15.09 -0.87 -2.49
C LYS A 9 -13.84 -0.09 -2.01
N SER A 10 -13.78 1.24 -2.16
CA SER A 10 -12.55 2.01 -1.85
C SER A 10 -12.84 3.45 -1.40
N THR A 11 -12.17 3.87 -0.33
CA THR A 11 -12.13 5.27 0.13
C THR A 11 -10.72 5.84 -0.07
N LYS A 12 -10.60 6.94 -0.81
CA LYS A 12 -9.32 7.65 -0.94
C LYS A 12 -8.98 8.35 0.39
N LYS A 13 -7.83 8.03 0.98
CA LYS A 13 -7.24 8.76 2.11
C LYS A 13 -6.06 9.58 1.61
N GLY A 14 -6.09 10.90 1.80
CA GLY A 14 -4.95 11.76 1.49
C GLY A 14 -3.98 11.78 2.67
N ILE A 15 -2.85 11.06 2.54
CA ILE A 15 -1.78 11.03 3.55
C ILE A 15 -0.50 11.62 2.96
N ARG A 16 0.34 12.21 3.82
CA ARG A 16 1.65 12.72 3.42
C ARG A 16 2.72 11.68 3.77
N PHE A 17 3.59 11.39 2.81
CA PHE A 17 4.77 10.55 3.02
C PHE A 17 6.02 11.44 3.11
N PRO A 18 7.00 11.10 3.95
CA PRO A 18 8.33 11.69 3.89
C PRO A 18 8.95 11.49 2.50
N HIS A 19 9.70 12.49 2.01
CA HIS A 19 10.32 12.41 0.69
C HIS A 19 11.30 11.23 0.56
N GLU A 20 12.11 11.00 1.59
CA GLU A 20 13.05 9.88 1.65
C GLU A 20 12.34 8.53 1.51
N LEU A 21 11.22 8.37 2.20
CA LEU A 21 10.43 7.14 2.13
C LEU A 21 9.83 6.91 0.73
N ILE A 22 9.39 7.97 0.05
CA ILE A 22 8.88 7.83 -1.33
C ILE A 22 9.99 7.36 -2.26
N ASP A 23 11.20 7.90 -2.12
CA ASP A 23 12.36 7.54 -2.95
C ASP A 23 12.75 6.07 -2.76
N GLU A 24 12.79 5.61 -1.50
CA GLU A 24 13.06 4.21 -1.18
C GLU A 24 11.98 3.26 -1.75
N ILE A 25 10.70 3.66 -1.68
CA ILE A 25 9.61 2.87 -2.25
C ILE A 25 9.72 2.83 -3.77
N ASP A 26 9.98 3.97 -4.42
CA ASP A 26 10.10 4.02 -5.88
C ASP A 26 11.26 3.16 -6.38
N ALA A 27 12.40 3.20 -5.68
CA ALA A 27 13.53 2.31 -5.95
C ALA A 27 13.16 0.83 -5.76
N SER A 28 12.38 0.48 -4.74
CA SER A 28 11.88 -0.88 -4.53
C SER A 28 10.93 -1.32 -5.64
N VAL A 29 9.98 -0.46 -6.02
CA VAL A 29 9.02 -0.71 -7.09
C VAL A 29 9.72 -0.83 -8.44
N ALA A 30 10.75 -0.02 -8.71
CA ALA A 30 11.52 -0.10 -9.95
C ALA A 30 12.25 -1.44 -10.10
N ARG A 31 12.76 -2.01 -9.01
CA ARG A 31 13.33 -3.37 -9.00
C ARG A 31 12.25 -4.43 -9.21
N GLU A 32 11.12 -4.30 -8.53
CA GLU A 32 10.02 -5.26 -8.63
C GLU A 32 9.35 -5.23 -10.00
N LYS A 33 9.35 -4.07 -10.68
CA LYS A 33 8.88 -3.89 -12.05
C LYS A 33 9.61 -4.76 -13.08
N VAL A 34 10.85 -5.16 -12.79
CA VAL A 34 11.62 -6.04 -13.67
C VAL A 34 10.96 -7.42 -13.78
N ASP A 35 10.43 -7.91 -12.67
CA ASP A 35 9.74 -9.22 -12.58
C ASP A 35 8.23 -9.08 -12.78
N ASN A 36 7.65 -7.99 -12.26
CA ASN A 36 6.22 -7.72 -12.26
C ASN A 36 5.93 -6.39 -12.95
N PRO A 37 5.65 -6.37 -14.26
CA PRO A 37 5.41 -5.11 -14.99
C PRO A 37 4.23 -4.29 -14.46
N ASN A 38 3.33 -4.91 -13.68
CA ASN A 38 2.20 -4.24 -13.03
C ASN A 38 2.53 -3.66 -11.64
N ALA A 39 3.73 -3.90 -11.11
CA ALA A 39 4.17 -3.34 -9.84
C ALA A 39 4.19 -1.80 -9.92
N ASN A 40 3.57 -1.16 -8.93
CA ASN A 40 3.47 0.30 -8.86
C ASN A 40 3.37 0.74 -7.39
N PHE A 41 3.60 2.03 -7.13
CA PHE A 41 3.58 2.59 -5.78
C PHE A 41 2.32 2.24 -5.00
N SER A 42 1.13 2.34 -5.63
CA SER A 42 -0.12 2.01 -4.94
C SER A 42 -0.20 0.54 -4.56
N ALA A 43 0.20 -0.37 -5.45
CA ALA A 43 0.25 -1.80 -5.17
C ALA A 43 1.24 -2.12 -4.03
N TRP A 44 2.42 -1.51 -4.06
CA TRP A 44 3.43 -1.67 -3.02
C TRP A 44 2.92 -1.21 -1.65
N VAL A 45 2.29 -0.03 -1.60
CA VAL A 45 1.72 0.50 -0.34
C VAL A 45 0.60 -0.38 0.18
N LEU A 46 -0.26 -0.91 -0.69
CA LEU A 46 -1.33 -1.84 -0.30
C LEU A 46 -0.77 -3.16 0.26
N ASP A 47 0.26 -3.72 -0.38
CA ASP A 47 0.93 -4.93 0.10
C ASP A 47 1.59 -4.72 1.47
N ALA A 48 2.35 -3.63 1.62
CA ALA A 48 2.97 -3.26 2.89
C ALA A 48 1.94 -3.08 4.01
N CYS A 49 0.79 -2.46 3.71
CA CYS A 49 -0.32 -2.34 4.66
C CYS A 49 -0.93 -3.71 4.99
N GLY A 50 -1.13 -4.57 3.99
CA GLY A 50 -1.65 -5.93 4.16
C GLY A 50 -0.76 -6.76 5.10
N ARG A 51 0.55 -6.81 4.82
CA ARG A 51 1.53 -7.56 5.61
C ARG A 51 1.59 -7.09 7.07
N LYS A 52 1.49 -5.77 7.31
CA LYS A 52 1.41 -5.22 8.67
C LYS A 52 0.13 -5.67 9.39
N LEU A 53 -1.02 -5.63 8.71
CA LEU A 53 -2.29 -6.07 9.29
C LEU A 53 -2.32 -7.57 9.56
N GLU A 54 -1.67 -8.39 8.75
CA GLU A 54 -1.54 -9.84 8.99
C GLU A 54 -0.69 -10.14 10.21
N ALA A 55 0.45 -9.45 10.36
CA ALA A 55 1.30 -9.58 11.55
C ALA A 55 0.56 -9.21 12.85
N GLU A 56 -0.27 -8.15 12.83
CA GLU A 56 -1.07 -7.78 14.01
C GLU A 56 -2.21 -8.76 14.32
N LYS A 57 -2.71 -9.49 13.33
CA LYS A 57 -3.72 -10.55 13.54
C LYS A 57 -3.11 -11.81 14.15
N ASP A 58 -1.89 -12.15 13.73
CA ASP A 58 -1.15 -13.31 14.24
C ASP A 58 -0.75 -13.10 15.72
N ASP A 59 -0.34 -11.88 16.08
CA ASP A 59 -0.01 -11.52 17.46
C ASP A 59 -1.23 -11.60 18.41
N LYS A 60 -2.42 -11.23 17.94
CA LYS A 60 -3.68 -11.36 18.69
C LYS A 60 -4.29 -12.76 18.68
N SER A 61 -3.74 -13.68 17.90
CA SER A 61 -4.19 -15.08 17.82
C SER A 61 -3.32 -16.02 18.65
N LYS A 62 -2.38 -15.51 19.44
CA LYS A 62 -1.62 -16.30 20.41
C LYS A 62 -2.43 -16.43 21.71
N PRO A 63 -2.97 -17.63 22.03
CA PRO A 63 -3.64 -17.88 23.31
C PRO A 63 -2.67 -17.82 24.50
#